data_AF-A0A2V1B6T5-F1
#
_entry.id   AF-A0A2V1B6T5-F1
#
_cell.length_a   1.000
_cell.length_b   1.000
_cell.length_c   1.000
_cell.angle_alpha   90.00
_cell.angle_beta   90.00
_cell.angle_gamma   90.00
#
_symmetry.space_group_name_H-M   'P 1'
#
loop_
_entity.id
_entity.type
_entity.pdbx_description
1 polymer ?
#
loop_
_entity_poly.entity_id
_entity_poly.type
_entity_poly.pdbx_seq_one_letter_code
_entity_poly.pdbx_strand_id
1 'polypeptide(L)'
;MLYQPSRGLTRTSGSNNFKIAVQSRQSSLKSSVPAEKAERPLDELLRACAGMFSSRSQIQKLDEWNGSQDHLERKIQVSYLNAHVMKTLANMEFIWVDSISAHLDFDPTTPSVSIFRCPSFCKLHQSEESILAKMFVNMDEETEQPSNKFSAQNFVGEMQVTYRLLFRDDSRARKLYIQQERGRAAMAMDDHEATVDPYLDDLCGKNLPNSWWSSLGASVRDSYDAEADFPIFKDRLKRIQDYMHGIQPNRFMSLWRDRRDLRLWYTIWTVIILGIISLIAQFIGLALSAAQISIAQKSYAAQLKPNPVYLIARE
;
A
#
# COMPACT_ATOMS: atom_id res chain seq x y z
N MET A 1 -15.80 29.01 20.36
CA MET A 1 -16.59 29.00 19.10
C MET A 1 -16.58 27.58 18.56
N LEU A 2 -17.66 26.84 18.79
CA LEU A 2 -17.82 25.45 18.35
C LEU A 2 -18.30 25.45 16.90
N TYR A 3 -17.50 24.87 16.01
CA TYR A 3 -17.83 24.69 14.60
C TYR A 3 -18.85 23.56 14.48
N GLN A 4 -20.07 23.89 14.04
CA GLN A 4 -21.17 22.97 13.82
C GLN A 4 -21.19 22.60 12.33
N PRO A 5 -20.85 21.37 11.91
CA PRO A 5 -21.01 20.97 10.53
C PRO A 5 -22.49 20.64 10.29
N SER A 6 -23.15 21.53 9.57
CA SER A 6 -24.48 21.33 9.01
C SER A 6 -24.39 20.33 7.85
N ARG A 7 -24.76 19.06 8.09
CA ARG A 7 -25.32 18.15 7.07
C ARG A 7 -26.05 17.00 7.79
N GLY A 8 -27.39 17.08 7.82
CA GLY A 8 -28.24 15.89 7.94
C GLY A 8 -28.73 15.45 9.32
N LEU A 9 -29.02 16.35 10.26
CA LEU A 9 -29.89 16.02 11.41
C LEU A 9 -31.36 16.01 10.94
N THR A 10 -31.79 14.94 10.28
CA THR A 10 -33.24 14.67 10.15
C THR A 10 -33.77 14.27 11.52
N ARG A 11 -34.26 15.27 12.26
CA ARG A 11 -35.06 15.09 13.46
C ARG A 11 -36.40 14.50 13.04
N THR A 12 -36.47 13.18 12.90
CA THR A 12 -37.75 12.48 12.86
C THR A 12 -38.32 12.50 14.27
N SER A 13 -39.26 13.41 14.48
CA SER A 13 -40.12 13.46 15.67
C SER A 13 -40.73 12.08 15.90
N GLY A 14 -40.37 11.40 17.00
CA GLY A 14 -41.02 10.16 17.42
C GLY A 14 -40.16 9.04 18.04
N SER A 15 -38.83 9.13 18.06
CA SER A 15 -37.99 8.08 18.69
C SER A 15 -36.79 8.66 19.45
N ASN A 16 -36.76 8.49 20.77
CA ASN A 16 -35.69 8.92 21.70
C ASN A 16 -34.42 8.05 21.58
N ASN A 17 -33.87 7.91 20.37
CA ASN A 17 -32.68 7.09 20.11
C ASN A 17 -31.58 7.93 19.46
N PHE A 18 -30.39 7.92 20.05
CA PHE A 18 -29.18 8.44 19.41
C PHE A 18 -28.69 7.41 18.38
N LYS A 19 -28.63 7.81 17.12
CA LYS A 19 -28.06 6.99 16.04
C LYS A 19 -26.60 7.37 15.86
N ILE A 20 -25.71 6.39 16.00
CA ILE A 20 -24.29 6.55 15.69
C ILE A 20 -24.08 6.00 14.29
N ALA A 21 -23.51 6.82 13.39
CA ALA A 21 -23.11 6.36 12.08
C ALA A 21 -21.90 5.44 12.21
N VAL A 22 -22.16 4.13 12.23
CA VAL A 22 -21.11 3.10 12.21
C VAL A 22 -20.53 3.04 10.80
N GLN A 23 -19.29 3.48 10.64
CA GLN A 23 -18.59 3.49 9.35
C GLN A 23 -17.59 2.33 9.18
N SER A 24 -17.26 1.59 10.25
CA SER A 24 -16.45 0.35 10.16
C SER A 24 -17.35 -0.87 9.92
N ARG A 25 -16.95 -1.74 8.99
CA ARG A 25 -17.65 -3.01 8.70
C ARG A 25 -17.56 -4.04 9.83
N GLN A 26 -16.56 -3.92 10.73
CA GLN A 26 -16.37 -4.81 11.88
C GLN A 26 -16.66 -4.15 13.23
N SER A 27 -17.33 -2.99 13.24
CA SER A 27 -17.68 -2.34 14.50
C SER A 27 -18.75 -3.17 15.24
N SER A 28 -18.41 -3.64 16.43
CA SER A 28 -19.34 -4.25 17.40
C SER A 28 -20.30 -3.23 18.05
N LEU A 29 -20.26 -1.97 17.62
CA LEU A 29 -21.08 -0.89 18.16
C LEU A 29 -22.53 -1.06 17.68
N LYS A 30 -23.46 -1.12 18.64
CA LYS A 30 -24.90 -1.00 18.37
C LYS A 30 -25.15 0.37 17.73
N SER A 31 -25.70 0.38 16.52
CA SER A 31 -25.98 1.59 15.72
C SER A 31 -27.02 2.53 16.33
N SER A 32 -27.67 2.12 17.42
CA SER A 32 -28.68 2.86 18.15
C SER A 32 -28.51 2.60 19.64
N VAL A 33 -28.32 3.66 20.41
CA VAL A 33 -28.27 3.62 21.87
C VAL A 33 -29.50 4.39 22.40
N PRO A 34 -30.30 3.80 23.31
CA PRO A 34 -31.41 4.50 23.95
C PRO A 34 -30.91 5.76 24.66
N ALA A 35 -31.64 6.87 24.59
CA ALA A 35 -31.21 8.15 25.19
C ALA A 35 -30.87 8.05 26.68
N GLU A 36 -31.51 7.13 27.42
CA GLU A 36 -31.24 6.83 28.84
C GLU A 36 -29.80 6.33 29.10
N LYS A 37 -29.13 5.73 28.10
CA LYS A 37 -27.72 5.31 28.21
C LYS A 37 -26.73 6.41 27.84
N ALA A 38 -27.20 7.53 27.29
CA ALA A 38 -26.36 8.70 27.01
C ALA A 38 -26.13 9.57 28.25
N GLU A 39 -26.85 9.32 29.35
CA GLU A 39 -26.65 9.95 30.66
C GLU A 39 -25.50 9.33 31.46
N ARG A 40 -24.79 8.34 30.89
CA ARG A 40 -23.60 7.78 31.52
C ARG A 40 -22.50 8.83 31.59
N PRO A 41 -21.77 8.89 32.72
CA PRO A 41 -20.68 9.84 32.85
C PRO A 41 -19.63 9.54 31.76
N LEU A 42 -18.99 10.61 31.28
CA LEU A 42 -18.17 10.59 30.05
C LEU A 42 -17.00 9.60 30.16
N ASP A 43 -16.53 9.33 31.38
CA ASP A 43 -15.56 8.30 31.72
C ASP A 43 -16.02 6.88 31.34
N GLU A 44 -17.29 6.51 31.54
CA GLU A 44 -17.80 5.18 31.19
C GLU A 44 -17.92 4.98 29.67
N LEU A 45 -18.20 6.06 28.93
CA LEU A 45 -18.18 6.07 27.47
C LEU A 45 -16.74 5.99 26.93
N LEU A 46 -15.81 6.70 27.55
CA LEU A 46 -14.38 6.62 27.21
C LEU A 46 -13.81 5.22 27.50
N ARG A 47 -14.24 4.58 28.60
CA ARG A 47 -13.86 3.19 28.94
C ARG A 47 -14.30 2.19 27.87
N ALA A 48 -15.48 2.36 27.28
CA ALA A 48 -15.93 1.52 26.16
C ALA A 48 -15.10 1.74 24.88
N CYS A 49 -14.61 2.98 24.67
CA CYS A 49 -13.70 3.31 23.58
C CYS A 49 -12.27 2.77 23.81
N ALA A 50 -11.83 2.64 25.06
CA ALA A 50 -10.50 2.11 25.41
C ALA A 50 -10.26 0.71 24.84
N GLY A 51 -11.26 -0.16 24.90
CA GLY A 51 -11.22 -1.49 24.29
C GLY A 51 -11.07 -1.50 22.75
N MET A 52 -11.25 -0.36 22.07
CA MET A 52 -11.05 -0.23 20.62
C MET A 52 -9.60 0.14 20.24
N PHE A 53 -8.89 0.84 21.12
CA PHE A 53 -7.52 1.30 20.90
C PHE A 53 -6.49 0.33 21.42
N SER A 54 -6.80 -0.35 22.53
CA SER A 54 -6.12 -1.57 22.92
C SER A 54 -6.45 -2.64 21.90
N SER A 55 -5.66 -2.68 20.82
CA SER A 55 -5.48 -3.88 20.01
C SER A 55 -5.31 -5.01 21.01
N ARG A 56 -6.34 -5.85 21.07
CA ARG A 56 -6.44 -7.23 21.55
C ARG A 56 -5.07 -7.91 21.69
N SER A 57 -4.29 -7.44 22.65
CA SER A 57 -2.92 -7.86 22.97
C SER A 57 -2.90 -9.19 23.72
N GLN A 58 -4.07 -9.83 23.84
CA GLN A 58 -4.29 -11.05 24.62
C GLN A 58 -4.25 -12.34 23.78
N ILE A 59 -3.68 -12.31 22.57
CA ILE A 59 -3.49 -13.53 21.75
C ILE A 59 -2.02 -13.97 21.63
N GLN A 60 -1.03 -13.19 22.09
CA GLN A 60 0.37 -13.64 22.09
C GLN A 60 0.98 -13.66 23.49
N LYS A 61 0.47 -14.56 24.32
CA LYS A 61 1.26 -15.23 25.37
C LYS A 61 1.32 -16.73 25.03
N LEU A 62 1.91 -17.04 23.87
CA LEU A 62 2.37 -18.37 23.48
C LEU A 62 3.23 -18.14 22.25
N ASP A 63 4.53 -18.10 22.47
CA ASP A 63 5.61 -18.63 21.61
C ASP A 63 6.90 -17.84 21.84
N GLU A 64 7.49 -18.05 23.03
CA GLU A 64 8.93 -17.89 23.24
C GLU A 64 9.65 -19.07 22.58
N TRP A 65 10.20 -18.89 21.37
CA TRP A 65 11.54 -19.33 20.91
C TRP A 65 11.63 -19.32 19.36
N ASN A 66 12.32 -18.34 18.76
CA ASN A 66 13.32 -18.56 17.69
C ASN A 66 14.02 -17.24 17.28
N GLY A 67 15.17 -16.96 17.88
CA GLY A 67 15.91 -15.69 17.74
C GLY A 67 16.50 -15.36 16.36
N SER A 68 16.21 -16.14 15.31
CA SER A 68 16.72 -15.90 13.95
C SER A 68 15.63 -15.56 12.93
N GLN A 69 14.36 -15.92 13.19
CA GLN A 69 13.20 -15.57 12.34
C GLN A 69 12.59 -14.20 12.71
N ASP A 70 12.81 -13.78 13.96
CA ASP A 70 12.33 -12.53 14.55
C ASP A 70 12.72 -11.26 13.78
N HIS A 71 13.89 -11.22 13.14
CA HIS A 71 14.37 -10.02 12.45
C HIS A 71 13.66 -9.75 11.11
N LEU A 72 13.10 -10.77 10.47
CA LEU A 72 12.26 -10.60 9.27
C LEU A 72 10.81 -10.30 9.66
N GLU A 73 10.30 -10.87 10.76
CA GLU A 73 8.97 -10.55 11.26
C GLU A 73 8.84 -9.12 11.78
N ARG A 74 9.93 -8.52 12.27
CA ARG A 74 9.96 -7.11 12.68
C ARG A 74 10.04 -6.13 11.50
N LYS A 75 10.21 -6.58 10.26
CA LYS A 75 10.35 -5.68 9.11
C LYS A 75 9.05 -5.55 8.34
N ILE A 76 8.55 -4.33 8.30
CA ILE A 76 7.40 -3.92 7.51
C ILE A 76 7.93 -3.47 6.15
N GLN A 77 7.64 -4.22 5.10
CA GLN A 77 8.15 -3.92 3.77
C GLN A 77 7.18 -3.04 3.00
N VAL A 78 7.65 -1.84 2.60
CA VAL A 78 6.86 -0.91 1.76
C VAL A 78 6.44 -1.58 0.47
N SER A 79 7.30 -2.46 -0.01
CA SER A 79 7.08 -3.20 -1.22
C SER A 79 5.76 -3.98 -1.22
N TYR A 80 5.31 -4.56 -0.10
CA TYR A 80 4.07 -5.36 0.01
C TYR A 80 2.86 -4.55 0.47
N LEU A 81 3.09 -3.47 1.22
CA LEU A 81 2.05 -2.69 1.90
C LEU A 81 1.75 -1.35 1.24
N ASN A 82 2.41 -0.99 0.15
CA ASN A 82 2.04 0.17 -0.64
C ASN A 82 0.65 0.00 -1.25
N ALA A 83 -0.13 1.09 -1.27
CA ALA A 83 -1.53 1.08 -1.69
C ALA A 83 -1.72 0.59 -3.13
N HIS A 84 -0.74 0.86 -4.00
CA HIS A 84 -0.75 0.34 -5.38
C HIS A 84 -0.67 -1.18 -5.45
N VAL A 85 0.19 -1.81 -4.67
CA VAL A 85 0.30 -3.28 -4.64
C VAL A 85 -0.91 -3.89 -3.99
N MET A 86 -1.38 -3.34 -2.86
CA MET A 86 -2.59 -3.84 -2.19
C MET A 86 -3.79 -3.81 -3.16
N LYS A 87 -3.96 -2.73 -3.92
CA LYS A 87 -5.03 -2.61 -4.91
C LYS A 87 -4.82 -3.52 -6.13
N THR A 88 -3.59 -3.70 -6.60
CA THR A 88 -3.32 -4.46 -7.85
C THR A 88 -3.17 -5.96 -7.64
N LEU A 89 -2.65 -6.40 -6.50
CA LEU A 89 -2.43 -7.82 -6.19
C LEU A 89 -3.59 -8.43 -5.42
N ALA A 90 -4.12 -7.71 -4.42
CA ALA A 90 -5.16 -8.22 -3.54
C ALA A 90 -6.56 -7.68 -3.87
N ASN A 91 -6.69 -6.86 -4.93
CA ASN A 91 -7.90 -6.12 -5.25
C ASN A 91 -8.47 -5.39 -4.02
N MET A 92 -7.57 -4.87 -3.18
CA MET A 92 -7.94 -4.34 -1.88
C MET A 92 -8.60 -2.96 -2.01
N GLU A 93 -9.73 -2.77 -1.32
CA GLU A 93 -10.47 -1.53 -1.30
C GLU A 93 -10.05 -0.63 -0.12
N PHE A 94 -9.75 0.63 -0.39
CA PHE A 94 -9.53 1.63 0.66
C PHE A 94 -10.84 2.32 1.02
N ILE A 95 -11.22 2.25 2.30
CA ILE A 95 -12.43 2.88 2.83
C ILE A 95 -12.02 4.06 3.70
N TRP A 96 -12.40 5.27 3.30
CA TRP A 96 -12.07 6.49 4.03
C TRP A 96 -13.06 6.72 5.19
N VAL A 97 -12.58 6.63 6.43
CA VAL A 97 -13.41 6.69 7.65
C VAL A 97 -13.17 7.97 8.46
N ASP A 98 -14.20 8.40 9.19
CA ASP A 98 -14.12 9.52 10.13
C ASP A 98 -13.64 9.10 11.54
N SER A 99 -13.49 7.80 11.78
CA SER A 99 -13.12 7.25 13.09
C SER A 99 -11.62 6.97 13.16
N ILE A 100 -10.94 7.65 14.09
CA ILE A 100 -9.49 7.50 14.32
C ILE A 100 -9.11 6.08 14.79
N SER A 101 -9.97 5.43 15.58
CA SER A 101 -9.79 4.06 16.07
C SER A 101 -9.90 2.99 14.98
N ALA A 102 -10.58 3.29 13.87
CA ALA A 102 -10.73 2.39 12.73
C ALA A 102 -9.58 2.50 11.71
N HIS A 103 -8.56 3.33 11.98
CA HIS A 103 -7.39 3.43 11.11
C HIS A 103 -6.67 2.08 11.01
N LEU A 104 -6.40 1.61 9.78
CA LEU A 104 -5.83 0.29 9.47
C LEU A 104 -6.69 -0.90 9.91
N ASP A 105 -7.99 -0.72 10.12
CA ASP A 105 -8.88 -1.85 10.34
C ASP A 105 -9.01 -2.66 9.04
N PHE A 106 -8.61 -3.92 9.07
CA PHE A 106 -8.52 -4.80 7.91
C PHE A 106 -9.53 -5.94 8.02
N ASP A 107 -10.37 -6.04 7.00
CA ASP A 107 -11.30 -7.15 6.83
C ASP A 107 -10.77 -8.13 5.75
N PRO A 108 -10.43 -9.39 6.11
CA PRO A 108 -9.99 -10.39 5.15
C PRO A 108 -11.13 -10.97 4.31
N THR A 109 -12.40 -10.85 4.77
CA THR A 109 -13.55 -11.41 4.05
C THR A 109 -13.91 -10.58 2.82
N THR A 110 -13.86 -9.26 2.96
CA THR A 110 -13.90 -8.31 1.85
C THR A 110 -12.61 -7.50 1.91
N PRO A 111 -11.58 -7.81 1.10
CA PRO A 111 -10.24 -7.26 1.26
C PRO A 111 -10.29 -5.75 1.22
N SER A 112 -10.36 -5.14 2.39
CA SER A 112 -10.61 -3.72 2.55
C SER A 112 -9.91 -3.21 3.79
N VAL A 113 -9.32 -2.03 3.66
CA VAL A 113 -8.59 -1.37 4.74
C VAL A 113 -9.21 -0.01 4.98
N SER A 114 -9.59 0.21 6.23
CA SER A 114 -10.14 1.49 6.67
C SER A 114 -9.01 2.47 6.92
N ILE A 115 -9.09 3.66 6.32
CA ILE A 115 -8.09 4.72 6.46
C ILE A 115 -8.79 5.97 6.96
N PHE A 116 -8.26 6.55 8.04
CA PHE A 116 -8.76 7.80 8.59
C PHE A 116 -8.57 8.96 7.60
N ARG A 117 -9.59 9.80 7.39
CA ARG A 117 -9.57 10.83 6.33
C ARG A 117 -9.07 12.22 6.76
N CYS A 118 -8.90 12.47 8.07
CA CYS A 118 -8.60 13.81 8.62
C CYS A 118 -7.28 13.90 9.40
N PRO A 119 -6.09 13.56 8.85
CA PRO A 119 -4.85 13.61 9.63
C PRO A 119 -4.51 15.00 10.22
N SER A 120 -5.04 16.11 9.68
CA SER A 120 -4.90 17.43 10.31
C SER A 120 -5.45 17.49 11.73
N PHE A 121 -6.51 16.76 12.03
CA PHE A 121 -7.01 16.60 13.40
C PHE A 121 -5.92 16.07 14.33
N CYS A 122 -5.17 15.07 13.88
CA CYS A 122 -4.12 14.45 14.68
C CYS A 122 -2.92 15.38 14.85
N LYS A 123 -2.58 16.16 13.81
CA LYS A 123 -1.55 17.20 13.91
C LYS A 123 -1.91 18.27 14.95
N LEU A 124 -3.17 18.69 15.01
CA LEU A 124 -3.64 19.67 16.00
C LEU A 124 -3.59 19.12 17.43
N HIS A 125 -3.78 17.81 17.59
CA HIS A 125 -3.75 17.12 18.88
C HIS A 125 -2.41 16.43 19.19
N GLN A 126 -1.32 16.84 18.54
CA GLN A 126 0.00 16.29 18.80
C GLN A 126 0.60 16.75 20.15
N SER A 127 0.07 17.83 20.74
CA SER A 127 0.52 18.31 22.06
C SER A 127 0.11 17.34 23.19
N GLU A 128 0.96 17.24 24.22
CA GLU A 128 0.73 16.42 25.43
C GLU A 128 -0.44 16.94 26.28
N GLU A 129 -0.81 18.21 26.13
CA GLU A 129 -1.96 18.79 26.82
C GLU A 129 -3.27 18.62 26.04
N SER A 130 -3.21 18.00 24.87
CA SER A 130 -4.38 17.82 24.02
C SER A 130 -5.44 16.94 24.69
N ILE A 131 -6.70 17.14 24.30
CA ILE A 131 -7.82 16.30 24.74
C ILE A 131 -7.54 14.82 24.44
N LEU A 132 -6.88 14.54 23.31
CA LEU A 132 -6.50 13.20 22.88
C LEU A 132 -5.45 12.59 23.82
N ALA A 133 -4.43 13.36 24.21
CA ALA A 133 -3.45 12.94 25.20
C ALA A 133 -4.09 12.69 26.58
N LYS A 134 -4.96 13.58 27.04
CA LYS A 134 -5.70 13.39 28.30
C LYS A 134 -6.62 12.17 28.25
N MET A 135 -7.28 11.92 27.11
CA MET A 135 -8.09 10.72 26.92
C MET A 135 -7.22 9.48 27.07
N PHE A 136 -6.06 9.41 26.40
CA PHE A 136 -5.17 8.25 26.48
C PHE A 136 -4.54 8.03 27.85
N VAL A 137 -4.11 9.09 28.54
CA VAL A 137 -3.61 8.98 29.93
C VAL A 137 -4.66 8.35 30.84
N ASN A 138 -5.91 8.79 30.74
CA ASN A 138 -7.01 8.20 31.51
C ASN A 138 -7.29 6.73 31.13
N MET A 139 -6.91 6.28 29.93
CA MET A 139 -7.05 4.86 29.53
C MET A 139 -5.89 4.00 30.05
N ASP A 140 -4.68 4.55 30.09
CA ASP A 140 -3.48 3.84 30.53
C ASP A 140 -3.43 3.65 32.06
N GLU A 141 -3.94 4.62 32.83
CA GLU A 141 -3.99 4.56 34.30
C GLU A 141 -4.84 3.38 34.83
N GLU A 142 -5.74 2.79 34.03
CA GLU A 142 -6.59 1.66 34.42
C GLU A 142 -6.00 0.28 34.09
N THR A 143 -4.88 0.22 33.36
CA THR A 143 -4.18 -1.04 33.05
C THR A 143 -3.06 -1.31 34.05
N GLU A 144 -3.11 -2.44 34.76
CA GLU A 144 -2.12 -2.87 35.79
C GLU A 144 -0.65 -2.99 35.30
N GLN A 145 -0.40 -2.78 34.00
CA GLN A 145 0.94 -2.65 33.43
C GLN A 145 0.97 -1.39 32.56
N PRO A 146 1.57 -0.27 33.02
CA PRO A 146 1.80 0.87 32.16
C PRO A 146 2.82 0.46 31.09
N SER A 147 2.33 0.04 29.93
CA SER A 147 3.19 -0.13 28.78
C SER A 147 3.62 1.30 28.40
N ASN A 148 4.86 1.66 28.75
CA ASN A 148 5.46 2.97 28.55
C ASN A 148 5.63 3.35 27.05
N LYS A 149 4.86 2.71 26.16
CA LYS A 149 4.91 2.79 24.70
C LYS A 149 3.67 3.46 24.11
N PHE A 150 2.53 3.43 24.81
CA PHE A 150 1.30 4.06 24.34
C PHE A 150 1.33 5.54 24.76
N SER A 151 1.39 6.43 23.78
CA SER A 151 1.37 7.89 23.98
C SER A 151 0.65 8.53 22.79
N ALA A 152 -0.09 9.61 23.03
CA ALA A 152 -0.76 10.35 21.96
C ALA A 152 0.22 10.83 20.89
N GLN A 153 1.43 11.24 21.28
CA GLN A 153 2.46 11.64 20.32
C GLN A 153 2.91 10.47 19.45
N ASN A 154 3.15 9.30 20.07
CA ASN A 154 3.53 8.09 19.34
C ASN A 154 2.41 7.67 18.40
N PHE A 155 1.16 7.69 18.85
CA PHE A 155 -0.02 7.38 18.05
C PHE A 155 -0.16 8.29 16.82
N VAL A 156 -0.10 9.62 17.03
CA VAL A 156 -0.20 10.60 15.95
C VAL A 156 0.98 10.48 14.99
N GLY A 157 2.20 10.32 15.53
CA GLY A 157 3.42 10.15 14.76
C GLY A 157 3.35 8.90 13.89
N GLU A 158 2.96 7.79 14.47
CA GLU A 158 2.80 6.51 13.78
C GLU A 158 1.75 6.59 12.68
N MET A 159 0.61 7.24 12.94
CA MET A 159 -0.42 7.44 11.94
C MET A 159 0.11 8.24 10.74
N GLN A 160 0.96 9.25 10.96
CA GLN A 160 1.62 9.98 9.87
C GLN A 160 2.55 9.07 9.06
N VAL A 161 3.31 8.19 9.73
CA VAL A 161 4.19 7.21 9.07
C VAL A 161 3.37 6.23 8.23
N THR A 162 2.18 5.82 8.69
CA THR A 162 1.27 4.97 7.91
C THR A 162 0.90 5.58 6.56
N TYR A 163 0.55 6.86 6.48
CA TYR A 163 0.25 7.49 5.18
C TYR A 163 1.47 7.53 4.26
N ARG A 164 2.68 7.67 4.84
CA ARG A 164 3.92 7.63 4.05
C ARG A 164 4.16 6.24 3.47
N LEU A 165 4.05 5.21 4.31
CA LEU A 165 4.15 3.80 3.95
C LEU A 165 3.14 3.43 2.85
N LEU A 166 1.87 3.81 3.02
CA LEU A 166 0.81 3.43 2.09
C LEU A 166 0.90 4.18 0.75
N PHE A 167 1.16 5.49 0.77
CA PHE A 167 1.00 6.33 -0.42
C PHE A 167 2.27 7.04 -0.88
N ARG A 168 3.06 7.62 0.03
CA ARG A 168 4.15 8.55 -0.32
C ARG A 168 5.39 7.86 -0.87
N ASP A 169 5.80 6.76 -0.25
CA ASP A 169 7.11 6.15 -0.50
C ASP A 169 7.17 5.44 -1.87
N ASP A 170 6.03 5.03 -2.42
CA ASP A 170 5.95 4.52 -3.79
C ASP A 170 5.32 5.55 -4.75
N SER A 171 6.06 5.93 -5.78
CA SER A 171 5.59 6.76 -6.89
C SER A 171 4.26 6.29 -7.53
N ARG A 172 4.01 4.98 -7.61
CA ARG A 172 2.77 4.42 -8.17
C ARG A 172 1.62 4.56 -7.19
N ALA A 173 1.88 4.37 -5.90
CA ALA A 173 0.89 4.59 -4.84
C ALA A 173 0.52 6.09 -4.75
N ARG A 174 1.49 7.00 -4.91
CA ARG A 174 1.22 8.45 -5.02
C ARG A 174 0.30 8.78 -6.19
N LYS A 175 0.57 8.24 -7.38
CA LYS A 175 -0.28 8.45 -8.56
C LYS A 175 -1.69 7.91 -8.33
N LEU A 176 -1.82 6.74 -7.72
CA LEU A 176 -3.10 6.15 -7.35
C LEU A 176 -3.87 7.04 -6.36
N TYR A 177 -3.18 7.61 -5.36
CA TYR A 177 -3.79 8.57 -4.45
C TYR A 177 -4.33 9.78 -5.22
N ILE A 178 -3.49 10.45 -6.01
CA ILE A 178 -3.86 11.68 -6.73
C ILE A 178 -5.04 11.44 -7.69
N GLN A 179 -5.04 10.31 -8.39
CA GLN A 179 -6.01 10.02 -9.45
C GLN A 179 -7.33 9.43 -8.95
N GLN A 180 -7.29 8.58 -7.92
CA GLN A 180 -8.44 7.78 -7.51
C GLN A 180 -8.85 8.06 -6.06
N GLU A 181 -7.92 7.90 -5.12
CA GLU A 181 -8.28 7.91 -3.70
C GLU A 181 -8.50 9.31 -3.13
N ARG A 182 -7.85 10.35 -3.69
CA ARG A 182 -8.04 11.74 -3.26
C ARG A 182 -9.50 12.18 -3.36
N GLY A 183 -10.20 11.83 -4.44
CA GLY A 183 -11.62 12.13 -4.58
C GLY A 183 -12.49 11.37 -3.58
N ARG A 184 -12.09 10.15 -3.21
CA ARG A 184 -12.80 9.31 -2.22
C ARG A 184 -12.53 9.76 -0.78
N ALA A 185 -11.39 10.39 -0.53
CA ALA A 185 -11.01 10.97 0.76
C ALA A 185 -11.67 12.34 1.04
N ALA A 186 -12.39 12.90 0.06
CA ALA A 186 -13.03 14.20 0.21
C ALA A 186 -14.11 14.17 1.30
N MET A 187 -14.06 15.13 2.22
CA MET A 187 -15.01 15.25 3.32
C MET A 187 -16.32 15.89 2.89
N ALA A 188 -16.23 16.79 1.93
CA ALA A 188 -17.38 17.47 1.35
C ALA A 188 -17.17 17.62 -0.15
N MET A 189 -18.21 17.26 -0.91
CA MET A 189 -18.39 17.74 -2.26
C MET A 189 -19.09 19.10 -2.17
N ASP A 190 -18.43 20.13 -2.68
CA ASP A 190 -19.07 21.38 -3.08
C ASP A 190 -19.24 21.35 -4.61
N ASP A 191 -20.14 22.17 -5.17
CA ASP A 191 -20.53 22.13 -6.59
C ASP A 191 -19.34 22.33 -7.56
N HIS A 192 -18.20 22.85 -7.06
CA HIS A 192 -17.02 23.14 -7.87
C HIS A 192 -15.71 22.50 -7.37
N GLU A 193 -15.61 22.04 -6.11
CA GLU A 193 -14.38 21.42 -5.62
C GLU A 193 -14.61 20.43 -4.47
N ALA A 194 -13.95 19.27 -4.57
CA ALA A 194 -13.91 18.27 -3.50
C ALA A 194 -12.95 18.75 -2.39
N THR A 195 -13.49 19.05 -1.21
CA THR A 195 -12.69 19.49 -0.06
C THR A 195 -12.00 18.29 0.58
N VAL A 196 -10.68 18.21 0.41
CA VAL A 196 -9.80 17.18 0.98
C VAL A 196 -8.91 17.84 2.03
N ASP A 197 -8.53 17.11 3.08
CA ASP A 197 -7.61 17.61 4.10
C ASP A 197 -6.27 18.04 3.47
N PRO A 198 -5.86 19.32 3.58
CA PRO A 198 -4.59 19.78 3.04
C PRO A 198 -3.38 19.04 3.61
N TYR A 199 -3.48 18.60 4.87
CA TYR A 199 -2.39 17.85 5.50
C TYR A 199 -2.29 16.41 4.99
N LEU A 200 -3.40 15.80 4.59
CA LEU A 200 -3.40 14.50 3.91
C LEU A 200 -2.69 14.58 2.56
N ASP A 201 -2.98 15.63 1.78
CA ASP A 201 -2.31 15.86 0.48
C ASP A 201 -0.77 15.97 0.65
N ASP A 202 -0.29 16.59 1.72
CA ASP A 202 1.13 16.66 2.06
C ASP A 202 1.72 15.31 2.50
N LEU A 203 1.01 14.57 3.37
CA LEU A 203 1.44 13.26 3.85
C LEU A 203 1.51 12.21 2.74
N CYS A 204 0.54 12.20 1.83
CA CYS A 204 0.51 11.31 0.67
C CYS A 204 1.45 11.77 -0.47
N GLY A 205 2.05 12.96 -0.34
CA GLY A 205 3.08 13.45 -1.22
C GLY A 205 2.59 14.03 -2.55
N LYS A 206 1.40 14.65 -2.57
CA LYS A 206 0.87 15.35 -3.76
C LYS A 206 1.78 16.49 -4.22
N ASN A 207 2.35 17.22 -3.26
CA ASN A 207 3.21 18.37 -3.53
C ASN A 207 4.67 17.98 -3.82
N LEU A 208 5.01 16.68 -3.79
CA LEU A 208 6.36 16.24 -4.12
C LEU A 208 6.54 16.26 -5.64
N PRO A 209 7.66 16.81 -6.16
CA PRO A 209 7.96 16.75 -7.56
C PRO A 209 8.05 15.28 -8.02
N ASN A 210 7.35 14.93 -9.10
CA ASN A 210 7.36 13.58 -9.70
C ASN A 210 8.70 13.19 -10.38
N SER A 211 9.74 13.99 -10.18
CA SER A 211 11.04 13.87 -10.80
C SER A 211 11.89 12.79 -10.10
N TRP A 212 12.48 11.86 -10.87
CA TRP A 212 13.43 10.82 -10.40
C TRP A 212 14.67 11.36 -9.66
N TRP A 213 14.91 12.66 -9.76
CA TRP A 213 15.99 13.45 -9.17
C TRP A 213 15.61 13.86 -7.73
N SER A 214 14.32 14.06 -7.47
CA SER A 214 13.78 14.43 -6.16
C SER A 214 13.72 13.23 -5.20
N SER A 215 13.69 11.99 -5.71
CA SER A 215 13.89 10.78 -4.90
C SER A 215 15.33 10.58 -4.43
N LEU A 216 16.30 11.35 -4.96
CA LEU A 216 17.68 11.30 -4.46
C LEU A 216 17.84 12.03 -3.11
N GLY A 217 16.90 12.93 -2.77
CA GLY A 217 16.90 13.72 -1.54
C GLY A 217 15.68 13.52 -0.63
N ALA A 218 14.56 13.00 -1.15
CA ALA A 218 13.45 12.53 -0.33
C ALA A 218 13.79 11.12 0.18
N SER A 219 13.80 10.90 1.50
CA SER A 219 14.06 9.58 2.10
C SER A 219 12.91 8.62 1.80
N VAL A 220 12.87 8.07 0.58
CA VAL A 220 12.03 6.93 0.26
C VAL A 220 12.61 5.76 1.03
N ARG A 221 11.85 5.28 2.03
CA ARG A 221 12.23 4.12 2.82
C ARG A 221 11.73 2.87 2.09
N ASP A 222 12.57 1.84 1.98
CA ASP A 222 12.19 0.55 1.38
C ASP A 222 11.58 -0.41 2.42
N SER A 223 11.93 -0.22 3.69
CA SER A 223 11.44 -0.99 4.82
C SER A 223 11.35 -0.12 6.08
N TYR A 224 10.38 -0.44 6.92
CA TYR A 224 10.16 0.13 8.24
C TYR A 224 10.38 -0.93 9.32
N ASP A 225 10.75 -0.50 10.52
CA ASP A 225 10.83 -1.38 11.69
C ASP A 225 9.47 -1.38 12.41
N ALA A 226 8.86 -2.55 12.58
CA ALA A 226 7.57 -2.71 13.22
C ALA A 226 7.57 -2.23 14.67
N GLU A 227 8.65 -2.44 15.43
CA GLU A 227 8.68 -2.07 16.84
C GLU A 227 9.12 -0.61 17.04
N ALA A 228 10.00 -0.10 16.17
CA ALA A 228 10.53 1.25 16.31
C ALA A 228 9.66 2.31 15.61
N ASP A 229 9.16 2.03 14.41
CA ASP A 229 8.31 2.96 13.66
C ASP A 229 6.83 2.76 13.97
N PHE A 230 6.40 1.55 14.38
CA PHE A 230 4.98 1.18 14.53
C PHE A 230 4.57 0.50 15.86
N PRO A 231 4.85 1.08 17.04
CA PRO A 231 4.57 0.42 18.32
C PRO A 231 3.08 0.10 18.57
N ILE A 232 2.13 0.82 17.97
CA ILE A 232 0.68 0.71 18.24
C ILE A 232 -0.06 -0.02 17.11
N PHE A 233 0.24 0.28 15.85
CA PHE A 233 -0.39 -0.29 14.65
C PHE A 233 0.37 -1.48 14.07
N LYS A 234 1.51 -1.91 14.63
CA LYS A 234 2.25 -3.11 14.17
C LYS A 234 1.36 -4.33 13.93
N ASP A 235 0.44 -4.63 14.85
CA ASP A 235 -0.41 -5.83 14.74
C ASP A 235 -1.35 -5.74 13.54
N ARG A 236 -1.88 -4.54 13.27
CA ARG A 236 -2.78 -4.28 12.14
C ARG A 236 -2.00 -4.35 10.83
N LEU A 237 -0.82 -3.74 10.76
CA LEU A 237 0.05 -3.79 9.59
C LEU A 237 0.57 -5.19 9.31
N LYS A 238 0.96 -5.95 10.35
CA LYS A 238 1.40 -7.35 10.24
C LYS A 238 0.29 -8.22 9.69
N ARG A 239 -0.95 -8.07 10.18
CA ARG A 239 -2.11 -8.81 9.63
C ARG A 239 -2.32 -8.55 8.15
N ILE A 240 -2.18 -7.30 7.70
CA ILE A 240 -2.28 -6.95 6.28
C ILE A 240 -1.10 -7.56 5.51
N GLN A 241 0.12 -7.47 6.04
CA GLN A 241 1.33 -8.00 5.40
C GLN A 241 1.25 -9.52 5.23
N ASP A 242 0.81 -10.25 6.26
CA ASP A 242 0.61 -11.70 6.25
C ASP A 242 -0.44 -12.11 5.20
N TYR A 243 -1.53 -11.34 5.09
CA TYR A 243 -2.53 -11.53 4.04
C TYR A 243 -1.93 -11.32 2.64
N MET A 244 -1.13 -10.25 2.47
CA MET A 244 -0.44 -9.97 1.20
C MET A 244 0.60 -11.04 0.85
N HIS A 245 1.26 -11.65 1.83
CA HIS A 245 2.19 -12.77 1.61
C HIS A 245 1.46 -14.04 1.16
N GLY A 246 0.24 -14.28 1.64
CA GLY A 246 -0.58 -15.41 1.22
C GLY A 246 -1.07 -15.31 -0.24
N ILE A 247 -1.10 -14.10 -0.80
CA ILE A 247 -1.57 -13.87 -2.18
C ILE A 247 -0.39 -14.04 -3.14
N GLN A 248 -0.33 -15.18 -3.83
CA GLN A 248 0.64 -15.38 -4.91
C GLN A 248 0.23 -14.58 -6.15
N PRO A 249 1.05 -13.61 -6.60
CA PRO A 249 0.78 -12.90 -7.84
C PRO A 249 1.04 -13.85 -9.03
N ASN A 250 0.13 -13.87 -10.01
CA ASN A 250 0.24 -14.73 -11.20
C ASN A 250 1.67 -14.68 -11.79
N ARG A 251 2.29 -15.87 -11.80
CA ARG A 251 3.74 -16.15 -11.72
C ARG A 251 4.63 -15.47 -12.77
N PHE A 252 4.07 -15.03 -13.90
CA PHE A 252 4.84 -14.40 -14.98
C PHE A 252 4.73 -12.87 -15.02
N MET A 253 3.54 -12.33 -14.82
CA MET A 253 3.34 -10.87 -14.80
C MET A 253 3.85 -10.26 -13.49
N SER A 254 3.90 -11.06 -12.41
CA SER A 254 4.60 -10.72 -11.17
C SER A 254 6.08 -10.46 -11.43
N LEU A 255 6.81 -11.45 -11.97
CA LEU A 255 8.26 -11.35 -12.23
C LEU A 255 8.62 -10.18 -13.15
N TRP A 256 7.72 -9.81 -14.06
CA TRP A 256 7.94 -8.70 -14.98
C TRP A 256 7.74 -7.32 -14.34
N ARG A 257 6.93 -7.23 -13.28
CA ARG A 257 6.58 -5.98 -12.57
C ARG A 257 7.31 -5.84 -11.23
N ASP A 258 7.84 -6.94 -10.72
CA ASP A 258 8.51 -7.04 -9.44
C ASP A 258 9.94 -6.47 -9.54
N ARG A 259 10.05 -5.18 -9.23
CA ARG A 259 11.34 -4.52 -8.99
C ARG A 259 11.89 -4.77 -7.58
N ARG A 260 11.19 -5.54 -6.73
CA ARG A 260 11.60 -5.76 -5.34
C ARG A 260 12.88 -6.58 -5.25
N ASP A 261 13.08 -7.51 -6.19
CA ASP A 261 14.35 -8.19 -6.42
C ASP A 261 15.07 -7.62 -7.65
N LEU A 262 15.81 -6.52 -7.47
CA LEU A 262 16.61 -5.91 -8.55
C LEU A 262 17.52 -6.94 -9.24
N ARG A 263 18.09 -7.88 -8.48
CA ARG A 263 18.97 -8.94 -9.01
C ARG A 263 18.24 -9.85 -10.00
N LEU A 264 17.03 -10.27 -9.66
CA LEU A 264 16.24 -11.18 -10.49
C LEU A 264 15.66 -10.46 -11.71
N TRP A 265 15.36 -9.17 -11.59
CA TRP A 265 14.94 -8.34 -12.72
C TRP A 265 16.04 -8.22 -13.78
N TYR A 266 17.29 -7.95 -13.38
CA TYR A 266 18.41 -7.85 -14.34
C TYR A 266 18.73 -9.16 -15.04
N THR A 267 18.66 -10.30 -14.34
CA THR A 267 18.95 -11.61 -14.96
C THR A 267 17.92 -11.95 -16.03
N ILE A 268 16.62 -11.66 -15.78
CA ILE A 268 15.56 -11.83 -16.78
C ILE A 268 15.84 -11.00 -18.04
N TRP A 269 16.15 -9.70 -17.89
CA TRP A 269 16.44 -8.84 -19.04
C TRP A 269 17.70 -9.26 -19.79
N THR A 270 18.74 -9.69 -19.06
CA THR A 270 19.98 -10.20 -19.66
C THR A 270 19.70 -11.41 -20.54
N VAL A 271 18.93 -12.37 -20.03
CA VAL A 271 18.57 -13.59 -20.77
C VAL A 271 17.73 -13.25 -22.00
N ILE A 272 16.77 -12.34 -21.90
CA ILE A 272 15.93 -11.91 -23.04
C ILE A 272 16.80 -11.27 -24.13
N ILE A 273 17.68 -10.33 -23.76
CA ILE A 273 18.54 -9.63 -24.71
C ILE A 273 19.51 -10.61 -25.39
N LEU A 274 20.15 -11.50 -24.62
CA LEU A 274 21.04 -12.52 -25.18
C LEU A 274 20.30 -13.51 -26.09
N GLY A 275 19.06 -13.87 -25.75
CA GLY A 275 18.20 -14.69 -26.59
C GLY A 275 17.88 -14.03 -27.93
N ILE A 276 17.50 -12.74 -27.91
CA ILE A 276 17.19 -11.97 -29.13
C ILE A 276 18.44 -11.83 -30.01
N ILE A 277 19.61 -11.53 -29.42
CA ILE A 277 20.88 -11.44 -30.17
C ILE A 277 21.20 -12.77 -30.85
N SER A 278 21.02 -13.88 -30.13
CA SER A 278 21.26 -15.22 -30.67
C SER A 278 20.34 -15.54 -31.85
N LEU A 279 19.08 -15.14 -31.76
CA LEU A 279 18.08 -15.36 -32.81
C LEU A 279 18.39 -14.54 -34.07
N ILE A 280 18.83 -13.29 -33.90
CA ILE A 280 19.29 -12.43 -35.00
C ILE A 280 20.55 -13.03 -35.65
N ALA A 281 21.52 -13.48 -34.86
CA ALA A 281 22.74 -14.10 -35.38
C ALA A 281 22.45 -15.35 -36.21
N GLN A 282 21.52 -16.20 -35.76
CA GLN A 282 21.06 -17.37 -36.52
C GLN A 282 20.39 -16.96 -37.84
N PHE A 283 19.58 -15.89 -37.83
CA PHE A 283 18.91 -15.40 -39.04
C PHE A 283 19.91 -14.87 -40.08
N ILE A 284 20.94 -14.14 -39.64
CA ILE A 284 22.02 -13.67 -40.51
C ILE A 284 22.80 -14.86 -41.09
N GLY A 285 23.14 -15.85 -40.26
CA GLY A 285 23.81 -17.07 -40.72
C GLY A 285 23.01 -17.82 -41.79
N LEU A 286 21.69 -17.92 -41.60
CA LEU A 286 20.79 -18.53 -42.58
C LEU A 286 20.79 -17.77 -43.92
N ALA A 287 20.74 -16.43 -43.88
CA ALA A 287 20.77 -15.61 -45.08
C ALA A 287 22.10 -15.74 -45.86
N LEU A 288 23.23 -15.76 -45.15
CA LEU A 288 24.55 -15.96 -45.75
C LEU A 288 24.68 -17.34 -46.39
N SER A 289 24.20 -18.39 -45.71
CA SER A 289 24.20 -19.76 -46.25
C SER A 289 23.36 -19.86 -47.54
N ALA A 290 22.17 -19.25 -47.56
CA ALA A 290 21.33 -19.20 -48.76
C ALA A 290 22.03 -18.46 -49.92
N ALA A 291 22.73 -17.36 -49.63
CA ALA A 291 23.50 -16.62 -50.63
C ALA A 291 24.66 -17.46 -51.21
N GLN A 292 25.38 -18.19 -50.35
CA GLN A 292 26.47 -19.07 -50.79
C GLN A 292 25.97 -20.20 -51.71
N ILE A 293 24.83 -20.81 -51.39
CA ILE A 293 24.22 -21.86 -52.23
C ILE A 293 23.85 -21.30 -53.60
N SER A 294 23.27 -20.10 -53.65
CA SER A 294 22.91 -19.44 -54.91
C SER A 294 24.14 -19.13 -55.77
N ILE A 295 25.23 -18.65 -55.16
CA ILE A 295 26.49 -18.38 -55.87
C ILE A 295 27.12 -19.70 -56.37
N ALA A 296 27.11 -20.75 -55.54
CA ALA A 296 27.64 -22.06 -55.90
C ALA A 296 26.86 -22.70 -57.07
N GLN A 297 25.52 -22.63 -57.06
CA GLN A 297 24.72 -23.11 -58.19
C GLN A 297 25.09 -22.41 -59.51
N LYS A 298 25.34 -21.10 -59.46
CA LYS A 298 25.78 -20.34 -60.63
C LYS A 298 27.18 -20.75 -61.09
N SER A 299 28.10 -21.04 -60.17
CA SER A 299 29.45 -21.50 -60.52
C SER A 299 29.44 -22.91 -61.13
N TYR A 300 28.62 -23.83 -60.63
CA TYR A 300 28.41 -25.15 -61.24
C TYR A 300 27.80 -25.04 -62.65
N ALA A 301 26.80 -24.18 -62.84
CA ALA A 301 26.20 -23.95 -64.16
C ALA A 301 27.19 -23.36 -65.17
N ALA A 302 28.13 -22.53 -64.72
CA ALA A 302 29.19 -21.99 -65.57
C ALA A 302 30.21 -23.07 -66.02
N GLN A 303 30.49 -24.06 -65.17
CA GLN A 303 31.38 -25.18 -65.50
C GLN A 303 30.74 -26.19 -66.46
N LEU A 304 29.41 -26.31 -66.47
CA LEU A 304 28.67 -27.20 -67.37
C LEU A 304 28.55 -26.67 -68.81
N LYS A 305 28.92 -25.41 -69.09
CA LYS A 305 28.97 -24.91 -70.47
C LYS A 305 30.14 -25.59 -71.20
N PRO A 306 29.89 -26.43 -72.22
CA PRO A 306 30.95 -27.15 -72.91
C PRO A 306 31.92 -26.16 -73.57
N ASN A 307 33.22 -26.43 -73.37
CA ASN A 307 34.30 -25.60 -73.89
C ASN A 307 34.33 -25.73 -75.44
N PRO A 308 34.12 -24.65 -76.22
CA PRO A 308 34.02 -24.73 -77.68
C PRO A 308 35.32 -25.19 -78.36
N VAL A 309 36.44 -25.23 -77.64
CA VAL A 309 37.75 -25.65 -78.16
C VAL A 309 37.77 -27.12 -78.61
N TYR A 310 36.91 -27.98 -78.06
CA TYR A 310 36.86 -29.40 -78.47
C TYR A 310 36.00 -29.69 -79.71
N LEU A 311 35.31 -28.70 -80.28
CA LEU A 311 34.50 -28.88 -81.49
C LEU A 311 35.25 -28.56 -82.79
N ILE A 312 36.44 -27.97 -82.72
CA ILE A 312 37.25 -27.60 -83.91
C ILE A 312 38.28 -28.70 -84.25
N ALA A 313 38.51 -29.68 -83.38
CA ALA A 313 39.49 -30.76 -83.61
C ALA A 313 38.90 -32.01 -84.29
N ARG A 314 37.72 -31.91 -84.92
CA ARG A 314 37.00 -33.07 -85.50
C ARG A 314 36.43 -32.83 -86.90
N GLU A 315 37.09 -31.99 -87.68
CA GLU A 315 36.94 -31.94 -89.15
C GLU A 315 38.26 -32.27 -89.84
#